data_AF-A0A9E6RWN0-F1
#
_entry.id   AF-A0A9E6RWN0-F1
#
_cell.length_a   1.000
_cell.length_b   1.000
_cell.length_c   1.000
_cell.angle_alpha   90.00
_cell.angle_beta   90.00
_cell.angle_gamma   90.00
#
_symmetry.space_group_name_H-M   'P 1'
#
loop_
_entity.id
_entity.type
_entity.pdbx_description
1 polymer ?
#
loop_
_entity_poly.entity_id
_entity_poly.type
_entity_poly.pdbx_seq_one_letter_code
_entity_poly.pdbx_strand_id
1 'polypeptide(L)'
;MTYNSEEMQQILEVAFKRKQQGEFTREQIIEIASELGVSSESLIAAEKEWLKKQVKVRKEAMSNHQKQQDFKSHLMVFLVVNGFLILLNLFTGAGYFWAIFPLLGWGLGLLLHGVNAYKK
;
A
#
# COMPACT_ATOMS: atom_id res chain seq x y z
N MET A 1 26.82 11.28 -35.50
CA MET A 1 25.82 11.98 -34.65
C MET A 1 26.56 12.59 -33.48
N THR A 2 26.29 13.84 -33.14
CA THR A 2 26.88 14.55 -32.00
C THR A 2 25.81 14.78 -30.94
N TYR A 3 26.10 14.44 -29.69
CA TYR A 3 25.18 14.63 -28.57
C TYR A 3 25.49 15.95 -27.87
N ASN A 4 24.46 16.67 -27.44
CA ASN A 4 24.64 17.87 -26.64
C ASN A 4 24.99 17.52 -25.18
N SER A 5 25.35 18.53 -24.38
CA SER A 5 25.78 18.33 -22.98
C SER A 5 24.68 17.75 -22.09
N GLU A 6 23.40 18.03 -22.37
CA GLU A 6 22.26 17.53 -21.60
C GLU A 6 21.99 16.05 -21.89
N GLU A 7 22.01 15.67 -23.17
CA GLU A 7 21.89 14.28 -23.63
C GLU A 7 23.06 13.42 -23.10
N MET A 8 24.29 13.96 -23.13
CA MET A 8 25.45 13.30 -22.56
C MET A 8 25.26 13.00 -21.07
N GLN A 9 24.77 13.97 -20.29
CA GLN A 9 24.53 13.79 -18.87
C GLN A 9 23.44 12.74 -18.59
N GLN A 10 22.34 12.77 -19.33
CA GLN A 10 21.26 11.79 -19.19
C GLN A 10 21.73 10.37 -19.54
N ILE A 11 22.51 10.21 -20.61
CA ILE A 11 23.08 8.91 -21.00
C ILE A 11 24.04 8.40 -19.92
N LEU A 12 24.88 9.27 -19.36
CA LEU A 12 25.77 8.91 -18.25
C LEU A 12 24.96 8.52 -17.00
N GLU A 13 23.93 9.27 -16.63
CA GLU A 13 23.10 8.95 -15.47
C GLU A 13 22.44 7.57 -15.62
N VAL A 14 21.87 7.28 -16.80
CA VAL A 14 21.28 5.98 -17.11
C VAL A 14 22.34 4.87 -17.03
N ALA A 15 23.53 5.10 -17.57
CA ALA A 15 24.63 4.15 -17.51
C ALA A 15 25.12 3.89 -16.07
N PHE A 16 25.23 4.94 -15.24
CA PHE A 16 25.61 4.83 -13.83
C PHE A 16 24.56 4.09 -13.01
N LYS A 17 23.27 4.40 -13.21
CA LYS A 17 22.16 3.64 -12.60
C LYS A 17 22.25 2.16 -12.96
N ARG A 18 22.55 1.83 -14.22
CA ARG A 18 22.68 0.45 -14.68
C ARG A 18 23.90 -0.28 -14.10
N LYS A 19 25.02 0.43 -13.91
CA LYS A 19 26.25 -0.12 -13.32
C LYS A 19 26.12 -0.36 -11.81
N GLN A 20 25.35 0.46 -11.10
CA GLN A 20 25.02 0.25 -9.67
C GLN A 20 23.89 -0.78 -9.44
N GLN A 21 23.14 -1.14 -10.48
CA GLN A 21 22.05 -2.11 -10.43
C GLN A 21 22.50 -3.58 -10.63
N GLY A 22 23.79 -3.87 -10.51
CA GLY A 22 24.25 -5.26 -10.40
C GLY A 22 23.82 -5.83 -9.05
N GLU A 23 23.26 -7.04 -9.04
CA GLU A 23 23.11 -7.80 -7.79
C GLU A 23 24.52 -8.09 -7.26
N PHE A 24 24.82 -7.58 -6.07
CA PHE A 24 26.08 -7.89 -5.39
C PHE A 24 25.92 -9.22 -4.66
N THR A 25 26.89 -10.12 -4.84
CA THR A 25 26.92 -11.34 -4.05
C THR A 25 27.23 -11.01 -2.60
N ARG A 26 26.86 -11.92 -1.68
CA ARG A 26 27.12 -11.72 -0.25
C ARG A 26 28.62 -11.54 0.03
N GLU A 27 29.45 -12.21 -0.74
CA GLU A 27 30.91 -12.16 -0.66
C GLU A 27 31.44 -10.77 -1.05
N GLN A 28 30.93 -10.17 -2.13
CA GLN A 28 31.31 -8.82 -2.55
C GLN A 28 30.91 -7.76 -1.51
N ILE A 29 29.75 -7.92 -0.86
CA ILE A 29 29.31 -7.00 0.20
C ILE A 29 30.25 -7.09 1.41
N ILE A 30 30.68 -8.30 1.78
CA ILE A 30 31.63 -8.50 2.88
C ILE A 30 32.99 -7.91 2.56
N GLU A 31 33.47 -8.08 1.33
CA GLU A 31 34.73 -7.51 0.84
C GLU A 31 34.70 -5.98 0.94
N ILE A 32 33.67 -5.33 0.39
CA ILE A 32 33.50 -3.87 0.45
C ILE A 32 33.36 -3.39 1.90
N ALA A 33 32.58 -4.10 2.73
CA ALA A 33 32.44 -3.76 4.14
C ALA A 33 33.79 -3.82 4.87
N SER A 34 34.61 -4.85 4.58
CA SER A 34 35.93 -5.00 5.16
C SER A 34 36.89 -3.89 4.74
N GLU A 35 36.85 -3.45 3.48
CA GLU A 35 37.65 -2.31 2.97
C GLU A 35 37.29 -0.99 3.67
N LEU A 36 36.01 -0.84 4.02
CA LEU A 36 35.49 0.31 4.76
C LEU A 36 35.70 0.21 6.28
N GLY A 37 36.36 -0.85 6.76
CA GLY A 37 36.61 -1.08 8.19
C GLY A 37 35.36 -1.53 8.97
N VAL A 38 34.30 -1.96 8.29
CA VAL A 38 33.07 -2.50 8.88
C VAL A 38 33.26 -3.99 9.15
N SER A 39 33.17 -4.40 10.42
CA SER A 39 33.33 -5.80 10.80
C SER A 39 32.16 -6.65 10.29
N SER A 40 32.41 -7.92 9.97
CA SER A 40 31.36 -8.86 9.53
C SER A 40 30.20 -8.98 10.52
N GLU A 41 30.46 -8.83 11.82
CA GLU A 41 29.43 -8.82 12.86
C GLU A 41 28.52 -7.59 12.76
N SER A 42 29.10 -6.40 12.57
CA SER A 42 28.34 -5.17 12.37
C SER A 42 27.54 -5.18 11.06
N LEU A 43 28.08 -5.79 10.01
CA LEU A 43 27.38 -6.00 8.73
C LEU A 43 26.16 -6.90 8.91
N ILE A 44 26.29 -8.02 9.63
CA ILE A 44 25.18 -8.94 9.91
C ILE A 44 24.10 -8.26 10.76
N ALA A 45 24.51 -7.47 11.76
CA ALA A 45 23.57 -6.70 12.58
C ALA A 45 22.79 -5.67 11.73
N ALA A 46 23.48 -4.96 10.84
CA ALA A 46 22.88 -4.01 9.91
C ALA A 46 21.92 -4.69 8.91
N GLU A 47 22.30 -5.85 8.36
CA GLU A 47 21.45 -6.66 7.48
C GLU A 47 20.16 -7.09 8.20
N LYS A 48 20.28 -7.58 9.45
CA LYS A 48 19.14 -7.97 10.28
C LYS A 48 18.21 -6.81 10.59
N GLU A 49 18.77 -5.64 10.91
CA GLU A 49 17.98 -4.43 11.16
C GLU A 49 17.27 -3.96 9.89
N TRP A 50 17.97 -3.95 8.76
CA TRP A 50 17.42 -3.61 7.46
C TRP A 50 16.28 -4.55 7.05
N LEU A 51 16.44 -5.87 7.24
CA LEU A 51 15.39 -6.85 6.98
C LEU A 51 14.15 -6.59 7.85
N LYS A 52 14.35 -6.31 9.15
CA LYS A 52 13.25 -5.96 10.06
C LYS A 52 12.51 -4.70 9.59
N LYS A 53 13.25 -3.68 9.14
CA LYS A 53 12.68 -2.44 8.60
C LYS A 53 11.92 -2.68 7.29
N GLN A 54 12.47 -3.45 6.37
CA GLN A 54 11.81 -3.83 5.11
C GLN A 54 10.51 -4.59 5.35
N VAL A 55 10.51 -5.57 6.26
CA VAL A 55 9.29 -6.31 6.62
C VAL A 55 8.23 -5.38 7.19
N LYS A 56 8.60 -4.45 8.06
CA LYS A 56 7.67 -3.46 8.62
C LYS A 56 7.07 -2.56 7.52
N VAL A 57 7.91 -1.99 6.66
CA VAL A 57 7.48 -1.13 5.54
C VAL A 57 6.55 -1.89 4.59
N ARG A 58 6.90 -3.14 4.22
CA ARG A 58 6.05 -3.99 3.38
C ARG A 58 4.72 -4.30 4.05
N LYS A 59 4.72 -4.60 5.35
CA LYS A 59 3.50 -4.89 6.12
C LYS A 59 2.59 -3.67 6.21
N GLU A 60 3.15 -2.48 6.42
CA GLU A 60 2.40 -1.22 6.43
C GLU A 60 1.81 -0.91 5.05
N ALA A 61 2.60 -1.07 3.97
CA ALA A 61 2.13 -0.89 2.60
C ALA A 61 1.01 -1.87 2.21
N MET A 62 1.13 -3.15 2.60
CA MET A 62 0.09 -4.16 2.38
C MET A 62 -1.16 -3.88 3.21
N SER A 63 -1.01 -3.51 4.49
CA SER A 63 -2.14 -3.21 5.37
C SER A 63 -2.95 -2.02 4.88
N ASN A 64 -2.29 -0.97 4.38
CA ASN A 64 -2.98 0.22 3.88
C ASN A 64 -3.78 -0.07 2.61
N HIS A 65 -3.24 -0.89 1.70
CA HIS A 65 -3.96 -1.30 0.49
C HIS A 65 -5.15 -2.23 0.81
N GLN A 66 -4.96 -3.21 1.70
CA GLN A 66 -6.01 -4.16 2.08
C GLN A 66 -7.19 -3.47 2.76
N LYS A 67 -6.93 -2.56 3.72
CA LYS A 67 -7.96 -1.81 4.43
C LYS A 67 -8.87 -1.01 3.49
N GLN A 68 -8.31 -0.43 2.43
CA GLN A 68 -9.10 0.33 1.45
C GLN A 68 -9.95 -0.58 0.56
N GLN A 69 -9.44 -1.75 0.19
CA GLN A 69 -10.18 -2.70 -0.63
C GLN A 69 -11.33 -3.35 0.14
N ASP A 70 -11.08 -3.74 1.39
CA ASP A 70 -12.10 -4.34 2.27
C ASP A 70 -13.24 -3.36 2.53
N PHE A 71 -12.93 -2.08 2.81
CA PHE A 71 -13.95 -1.05 2.99
C PHE A 71 -14.79 -0.82 1.73
N LYS A 72 -14.17 -0.79 0.54
CA LYS A 72 -14.90 -0.65 -0.74
C LYS A 72 -15.86 -1.81 -0.97
N SER A 73 -15.45 -3.04 -0.67
CA SER A 73 -16.31 -4.22 -0.77
C SER A 73 -17.52 -4.12 0.15
N HIS A 74 -17.30 -3.77 1.43
CA HIS A 74 -18.39 -3.57 2.38
C HIS A 74 -19.34 -2.44 1.99
N LEU A 75 -18.81 -1.32 1.47
CA LEU A 75 -19.63 -0.22 0.97
C LEU A 75 -20.48 -0.63 -0.25
N MET A 76 -19.93 -1.42 -1.17
CA MET A 76 -20.67 -1.88 -2.34
C MET A 76 -21.83 -2.81 -1.94
N VAL A 77 -21.59 -3.76 -1.04
CA VAL A 77 -22.63 -4.64 -0.49
C VAL A 77 -23.71 -3.81 0.23
N PHE A 78 -23.29 -2.82 1.02
CA PHE A 78 -24.23 -1.91 1.69
C PHE A 78 -25.13 -1.17 0.70
N LEU A 79 -24.57 -0.60 -0.37
CA LEU A 79 -25.35 0.11 -1.39
C LEU A 79 -26.31 -0.81 -2.15
N VAL A 80 -25.88 -2.01 -2.52
CA VAL A 80 -26.72 -2.96 -3.26
C VAL A 80 -27.88 -3.44 -2.39
N VAL A 81 -27.61 -3.86 -1.14
CA VAL A 81 -28.64 -4.37 -0.23
C VAL A 81 -29.63 -3.26 0.16
N ASN A 82 -29.15 -2.08 0.56
CA ASN A 82 -30.04 -0.99 0.94
C ASN A 82 -30.80 -0.43 -0.26
N GLY A 83 -30.17 -0.33 -1.44
CA GLY A 83 -30.85 0.04 -2.68
C GLY A 83 -31.99 -0.93 -3.01
N PHE A 84 -31.73 -2.24 -2.92
CA PHE A 84 -32.76 -3.27 -3.10
C PHE A 84 -33.89 -3.14 -2.07
N LEU A 85 -33.57 -2.94 -0.79
CA LEU A 85 -34.57 -2.80 0.28
C LEU A 85 -35.43 -1.54 0.11
N ILE A 86 -34.83 -0.42 -0.28
CA ILE A 86 -35.56 0.82 -0.59
C ILE A 86 -36.50 0.60 -1.77
N LEU A 87 -36.02 -0.01 -2.87
CA LEU A 87 -36.84 -0.34 -4.02
C LEU A 87 -38.00 -1.24 -3.62
N LEU A 88 -37.73 -2.30 -2.86
CA LEU A 88 -38.75 -3.22 -2.36
C LEU A 88 -39.79 -2.47 -1.52
N ASN A 89 -39.37 -1.59 -0.60
CA ASN A 89 -40.27 -0.76 0.20
C ASN A 89 -41.15 0.16 -0.66
N LEU A 90 -40.63 0.68 -1.78
CA LEU A 90 -41.43 1.49 -2.72
C LEU A 90 -42.45 0.64 -3.48
N PHE A 91 -42.11 -0.60 -3.82
CA PHE A 91 -43.00 -1.54 -4.52
C PHE A 91 -44.06 -2.19 -3.62
N THR A 92 -43.75 -2.48 -2.35
CA THR A 92 -44.70 -3.17 -1.42
C THR A 92 -45.62 -2.24 -0.66
N GLY A 93 -45.47 -0.92 -0.80
CA GLY A 93 -46.40 0.08 -0.31
C GLY A 93 -45.72 1.16 0.53
N ALA A 94 -45.85 2.42 0.09
CA ALA A 94 -45.20 3.59 0.68
C ALA A 94 -45.72 4.01 2.08
N GLY A 95 -46.64 3.27 2.69
CA GLY A 95 -47.26 3.61 3.97
C GLY A 95 -46.35 3.41 5.20
N TYR A 96 -45.33 2.56 5.09
CA TYR A 96 -44.38 2.29 6.17
C TYR A 96 -42.97 2.08 5.62
N PHE A 97 -42.04 2.99 5.94
CA PHE A 97 -40.68 3.00 5.42
C PHE A 97 -39.74 2.16 6.30
N TRP A 98 -39.94 0.84 6.30
CA TRP A 98 -39.17 -0.10 7.13
C TRP A 98 -37.71 -0.25 6.68
N ALA A 99 -37.39 0.11 5.44
CA ALA A 99 -36.01 0.12 4.93
C ALA A 99 -35.06 1.06 5.71
N ILE A 100 -35.60 2.00 6.52
CA ILE A 100 -34.80 2.91 7.36
C ILE A 100 -33.99 2.19 8.46
N PHE A 101 -34.52 1.08 8.99
CA PHE A 101 -33.88 0.36 10.11
C PHE A 101 -32.55 -0.30 9.71
N PRO A 102 -32.45 -1.08 8.61
CA PRO A 102 -31.18 -1.60 8.13
C PRO A 102 -30.24 -0.49 7.65
N LEU A 103 -30.77 0.58 7.04
CA LEU A 103 -30.01 1.77 6.64
C LEU A 103 -29.31 2.42 7.83
N LEU A 104 -30.03 2.68 8.92
CA LEU A 104 -29.49 3.33 10.11
C LEU A 104 -28.61 2.39 10.92
N GLY A 105 -29.02 1.13 11.11
CA GLY A 105 -28.25 0.15 11.88
C GLY A 105 -26.89 -0.16 11.26
N TRP A 106 -26.86 -0.49 9.97
CA TRP A 106 -25.61 -0.81 9.28
C TRP A 106 -24.88 0.42 8.76
N GLY A 107 -25.61 1.49 8.39
CA GLY A 107 -25.03 2.72 7.88
C GLY A 107 -24.21 3.46 8.93
N LEU A 108 -24.63 3.46 10.21
CA LEU A 108 -23.84 4.06 11.28
C LEU A 108 -22.49 3.35 11.47
N GLY A 109 -22.50 2.01 11.46
CA GLY A 109 -21.27 1.22 11.57
C GLY A 109 -20.32 1.44 10.39
N LEU A 110 -20.88 1.56 9.18
CA LEU A 110 -20.10 1.84 7.97
C LEU A 110 -19.50 3.26 7.98
N LEU A 111 -20.25 4.26 8.46
CA LEU A 111 -19.76 5.64 8.61
C LEU A 111 -18.58 5.71 9.59
N LEU A 112 -18.69 5.05 10.74
CA LEU A 112 -17.60 5.00 11.72
C LEU A 112 -16.35 4.29 11.16
N HIS A 113 -16.54 3.21 10.40
CA HIS A 113 -15.45 2.50 9.75
C HIS A 113 -14.80 3.33 8.62
N GLY A 114 -15.61 4.03 7.83
CA GLY A 114 -15.16 4.89 6.74
C GLY A 114 -14.36 6.10 7.21
N VAL A 115 -14.79 6.74 8.30
CA VAL A 115 -14.04 7.85 8.92
C VAL A 115 -12.66 7.38 9.40
N ASN A 116 -12.54 6.16 9.92
CA ASN A 116 -11.25 5.60 10.34
C ASN A 116 -10.39 5.14 9.15
N ALA A 117 -11.00 4.66 8.06
CA ALA A 117 -10.30 4.23 6.85
C ALA A 117 -9.78 5.40 6.00
N TYR A 118 -10.45 6.56 6.05
CA TYR A 118 -10.08 7.78 5.31
C TYR A 118 -9.47 8.89 6.17
N LYS A 119 -9.30 8.70 7.48
CA LYS A 119 -8.50 9.60 8.31
C LYS A 119 -7.04 9.54 7.86
N LYS A 120 -6.63 10.60 7.17
CA LYS A 120 -5.24 10.88 6.79
C LYS A 120 -4.65 11.90 7.76
#